data_AF-A0AAE0FUA2-F1
#
_entry.id   AF-A0AAE0FUA2-F1
#
_cell.length_a   1.000
_cell.length_b   1.000
_cell.length_c   1.000
_cell.angle_alpha   90.00
_cell.angle_beta   90.00
_cell.angle_gamma   90.00
#
_symmetry.space_group_name_H-M   'P 1'
#
loop_
_entity.id
_entity.type
_entity.pdbx_description
1 polymer ?
#
loop_
_entity_poly.entity_id
_entity_poly.type
_entity_poly.pdbx_seq_one_letter_code
_entity_poly.pdbx_strand_id
1 'polypeptide(L)'
;MSEPIPEAANVGASAPAQAEVPEPVPAPADADPVITGERAAPEARRGEAFIQTTAEQVLFLKQVDLFLPWEAGHGKVTKAWEDVASSTSELSVFKDRNIALTPDYCRTKFLRMIEKWEKEDTADDKESGGSSDFEDLQELLTQLSGKLEEFKLAKGEKVEQGKTKKAKEKQAGAFVRAQAMIGKRTRVEDVEDAFVDVVDDTLDLTGTALATPQSGKKGPKSVEHVDLVSCLGGYMQAMEAASKDKLRLDERRLGLDERRIAIEEEKTRQEQKDRQLDREERAANTALMHDTMKALLETQREIMRSRERSMF
;
A
#
# COMPACT_ATOMS: atom_id res chain seq x y z
N MET A 1 -22.81 27.35 50.30
CA MET A 1 -21.84 28.39 50.64
C MET A 1 -21.18 28.78 49.32
N SER A 2 -21.72 29.84 48.74
CA SER A 2 -21.28 30.46 47.50
C SER A 2 -20.36 31.61 47.87
N GLU A 3 -19.28 31.85 47.13
CA GLU A 3 -18.59 33.15 46.98
C GLU A 3 -17.45 33.03 45.92
N PRO A 4 -16.99 34.15 45.31
CA PRO A 4 -17.18 34.38 43.88
C PRO A 4 -15.90 34.75 43.08
N ILE A 5 -16.08 34.85 41.77
CA ILE A 5 -15.15 35.36 40.75
C ILE A 5 -14.94 36.88 40.92
N PRO A 6 -13.74 37.44 40.68
CA PRO A 6 -13.59 38.84 40.32
C PRO A 6 -13.25 39.02 38.83
N GLU A 7 -14.19 39.72 38.18
CA GLU A 7 -14.10 40.46 36.93
C GLU A 7 -13.33 41.77 37.18
N ALA A 8 -12.39 42.12 36.31
CA ALA A 8 -11.83 43.48 36.26
C ALA A 8 -11.53 43.86 34.81
N ALA A 9 -12.40 44.73 34.29
CA ALA A 9 -12.21 45.50 33.09
C ALA A 9 -11.01 46.46 33.21
N ASN A 10 -10.33 46.74 32.10
CA ASN A 10 -9.75 48.06 31.91
C ASN A 10 -9.86 48.53 30.47
N VAL A 11 -10.35 49.76 30.37
CA VAL A 11 -10.71 50.55 29.20
C VAL A 11 -9.50 51.39 28.80
N GLY A 12 -9.26 51.55 27.50
CA GLY A 12 -8.20 52.43 27.01
C GLY A 12 -8.41 52.80 25.55
N ALA A 13 -9.42 53.63 25.30
CA ALA A 13 -9.64 54.30 24.03
C ALA A 13 -8.55 55.37 23.76
N SER A 14 -8.06 55.44 22.53
CA SER A 14 -7.62 56.71 21.92
C SER A 14 -7.52 56.60 20.39
N ALA A 15 -8.47 57.22 19.70
CA ALA A 15 -8.31 57.80 18.36
C ALA A 15 -8.11 59.33 18.56
N PRO A 16 -8.10 60.23 17.55
CA PRO A 16 -8.05 60.10 16.07
C PRO A 16 -7.05 61.09 15.38
N ALA A 17 -6.82 60.96 14.06
CA ALA A 17 -6.50 62.09 13.14
C ALA A 17 -6.46 61.58 11.67
N GLN A 18 -7.44 61.96 10.82
CA GLN A 18 -7.33 62.93 9.71
C GLN A 18 -6.49 62.43 8.51
N ALA A 19 -7.11 62.01 7.40
CA ALA A 19 -7.70 62.81 6.30
C ALA A 19 -6.64 63.36 5.33
N GLU A 20 -6.58 62.82 4.11
CA GLU A 20 -6.50 63.60 2.86
C GLU A 20 -6.60 62.70 1.62
N VAL A 21 -7.60 63.01 0.79
CA VAL A 21 -7.75 62.62 -0.62
C VAL A 21 -7.57 63.93 -1.41
N PRO A 22 -6.78 63.93 -2.50
CA PRO A 22 -7.29 64.58 -3.70
C PRO A 22 -6.97 63.84 -5.02
N GLU A 23 -8.05 63.79 -5.82
CA GLU A 23 -8.29 63.68 -7.27
C GLU A 23 -7.19 63.64 -8.37
N PRO A 24 -7.59 63.23 -9.62
CA PRO A 24 -6.73 62.77 -10.71
C PRO A 24 -6.44 63.84 -11.77
N VAL A 25 -5.34 63.68 -12.52
CA VAL A 25 -5.01 64.47 -13.74
C VAL A 25 -4.22 63.57 -14.73
N PRO A 26 -4.05 63.93 -16.03
CA PRO A 26 -4.72 63.30 -17.17
C PRO A 26 -3.73 62.60 -18.14
N ALA A 27 -4.29 61.83 -19.08
CA ALA A 27 -3.55 61.26 -20.21
C ALA A 27 -3.03 62.34 -21.18
N PRO A 28 -1.93 62.06 -21.89
CA PRO A 28 -1.75 62.52 -23.26
C PRO A 28 -1.86 61.37 -24.27
N ALA A 29 -2.53 61.69 -25.37
CA ALA A 29 -2.76 60.89 -26.56
C ALA A 29 -1.54 60.80 -27.48
N ASP A 30 -1.66 59.92 -28.47
CA ASP A 30 -1.00 59.90 -29.78
C ASP A 30 0.40 59.24 -29.91
N ALA A 31 0.36 57.96 -30.29
CA ALA A 31 1.27 57.37 -31.28
C ALA A 31 0.59 56.17 -31.98
N ASP A 32 0.18 56.36 -33.24
CA ASP A 32 -0.30 55.32 -34.17
C ASP A 32 0.87 54.44 -34.73
N PRO A 33 0.69 53.54 -35.72
CA PRO A 33 0.48 52.11 -35.48
C PRO A 33 1.56 51.26 -36.18
N VAL A 34 2.27 50.39 -35.46
CA VAL A 34 3.15 49.39 -36.08
C VAL A 34 2.40 48.06 -36.17
N ILE A 35 1.78 47.85 -37.33
CA ILE A 35 1.42 46.52 -37.82
C ILE A 35 2.71 45.87 -38.31
N THR A 36 3.20 44.84 -37.61
CA THR A 36 3.74 43.59 -38.17
C THR A 36 4.31 42.75 -37.04
N GLY A 37 3.72 41.58 -36.83
CA GLY A 37 4.16 40.67 -35.78
C GLY A 37 3.06 39.70 -35.40
N GLU A 38 2.62 38.95 -36.40
CA GLU A 38 2.26 37.54 -36.25
C GLU A 38 1.55 37.17 -34.94
N ARG A 39 0.23 37.08 -35.07
CA ARG A 39 -0.70 36.36 -34.20
C ARG A 39 -0.12 34.97 -33.89
N ALA A 40 0.72 34.89 -32.88
CA ALA A 40 1.04 33.64 -32.21
C ALA A 40 -0.30 33.11 -31.71
N ALA A 41 -0.68 31.96 -32.24
CA ALA A 41 -1.83 31.19 -31.82
C ALA A 41 -1.87 31.13 -30.28
N PRO A 42 -3.05 31.03 -29.65
CA PRO A 42 -3.10 30.60 -28.27
C PRO A 42 -2.42 29.24 -28.23
N GLU A 43 -1.19 29.20 -27.71
CA GLU A 43 -0.50 27.96 -27.38
C GLU A 43 -1.50 27.13 -26.60
N ALA A 44 -1.78 25.94 -27.14
CA ALA A 44 -2.73 24.99 -26.61
C ALA A 44 -2.55 24.92 -25.09
N ARG A 45 -3.54 25.45 -24.36
CA ARG A 45 -3.60 25.30 -22.91
C ARG A 45 -3.43 23.82 -22.62
N ARG A 46 -2.29 23.47 -22.02
CA ARG A 46 -2.01 22.11 -21.52
C ARG A 46 -3.27 21.63 -20.80
N GLY A 47 -3.79 20.48 -21.23
CA GLY A 47 -5.12 19.96 -20.95
C GLY A 47 -5.66 20.32 -19.57
N GLU A 48 -6.71 21.13 -19.58
CA GLU A 48 -7.53 21.43 -18.42
C GLU A 48 -8.00 20.11 -17.81
N ALA A 49 -7.65 19.85 -16.54
CA ALA A 49 -8.00 18.58 -15.90
C ALA A 49 -9.54 18.44 -15.86
N PHE A 50 -10.08 17.31 -16.31
CA PHE A 50 -11.54 17.12 -16.43
C PHE A 50 -12.26 17.04 -15.08
N ILE A 51 -11.60 16.50 -14.05
CA ILE A 51 -12.14 16.30 -12.70
C ILE A 51 -11.32 17.18 -11.74
N GLN A 52 -11.88 18.32 -11.33
CA GLN A 52 -11.18 19.32 -10.52
C GLN A 52 -11.84 19.52 -9.16
N THR A 53 -13.14 19.74 -9.13
CA THR A 53 -13.85 20.12 -7.89
C THR A 53 -14.08 18.91 -6.99
N THR A 54 -14.27 19.15 -5.69
CA THR A 54 -14.57 18.09 -4.71
C THR A 54 -15.85 17.33 -5.09
N ALA A 55 -16.91 18.04 -5.46
CA ALA A 55 -18.17 17.43 -5.92
C ALA A 55 -17.98 16.56 -7.19
N GLU A 56 -17.18 17.01 -8.15
CA GLU A 56 -16.82 16.21 -9.34
C GLU A 56 -16.04 14.94 -8.97
N GLN A 57 -15.12 15.05 -8.01
CA GLN A 57 -14.35 13.91 -7.52
C GLN A 57 -15.24 12.89 -6.81
N VAL A 58 -16.18 13.34 -5.97
CA VAL A 58 -17.17 12.47 -5.31
C VAL A 58 -17.99 11.70 -6.33
N LEU A 59 -18.55 12.37 -7.34
CA LEU A 59 -19.34 11.73 -8.39
C LEU A 59 -18.52 10.71 -9.19
N PHE A 60 -17.28 11.06 -9.54
CA PHE A 60 -16.37 10.16 -10.21
C PHE A 60 -16.04 8.92 -9.36
N LEU A 61 -15.74 9.11 -8.07
CA LEU A 61 -15.43 7.99 -7.17
C LEU A 61 -16.63 7.08 -6.94
N LYS A 62 -17.85 7.61 -6.87
CA LYS A 62 -19.08 6.79 -6.86
C LYS A 62 -19.18 5.91 -8.10
N GLN A 63 -18.75 6.41 -9.26
CA GLN A 63 -18.73 5.61 -10.48
C GLN A 63 -17.66 4.52 -10.45
N VAL A 64 -16.49 4.83 -9.89
CA VAL A 64 -15.42 3.86 -9.67
C VAL A 64 -15.85 2.77 -8.68
N ASP A 65 -16.57 3.14 -7.61
CA ASP A 65 -17.11 2.20 -6.62
C ASP A 65 -18.18 1.28 -7.21
N LEU A 66 -18.99 1.78 -8.15
CA LEU A 66 -20.00 0.97 -8.82
C LEU A 66 -19.37 -0.12 -9.71
N PHE A 67 -18.31 0.22 -10.44
CA PHE A 67 -17.72 -0.68 -11.44
C PHE A 67 -16.55 -1.52 -10.93
N LEU A 68 -15.90 -1.12 -9.83
CA LEU A 68 -14.74 -1.78 -9.22
C LEU A 68 -13.74 -2.29 -10.28
N PRO A 69 -13.17 -1.40 -11.11
CA PRO A 69 -12.48 -1.81 -12.33
C PRO A 69 -11.24 -2.67 -12.09
N TRP A 70 -10.66 -2.66 -10.89
CA TRP A 70 -9.55 -3.56 -10.50
C TRP A 70 -10.00 -4.99 -10.21
N GLU A 71 -11.25 -5.23 -9.80
CA GLU A 71 -11.79 -6.57 -9.57
C GLU A 71 -12.14 -7.31 -10.86
N ALA A 72 -12.24 -6.57 -11.97
CA ALA A 72 -12.47 -7.14 -13.28
C ALA A 72 -11.39 -8.21 -13.60
N GLY A 73 -11.85 -9.35 -14.14
CA GLY A 73 -10.96 -10.44 -14.52
C GLY A 73 -9.85 -10.00 -15.47
N HIS A 74 -8.76 -10.77 -15.54
CA HIS A 74 -7.61 -10.43 -16.38
C HIS A 74 -8.05 -10.20 -17.85
N GLY A 75 -7.62 -9.07 -18.44
CA GLY A 75 -8.01 -8.64 -19.79
C GLY A 75 -9.31 -7.84 -19.86
N LYS A 76 -10.09 -7.74 -18.77
CA LYS A 76 -11.35 -6.97 -18.70
C LYS A 76 -11.23 -5.64 -17.97
N VAL A 77 -10.10 -5.38 -17.31
CA VAL A 77 -9.84 -4.15 -16.54
C VAL A 77 -9.98 -2.91 -17.41
N THR A 78 -9.42 -2.91 -18.64
CA THR A 78 -9.54 -1.78 -19.57
C THR A 78 -11.00 -1.48 -19.90
N LYS A 79 -11.79 -2.52 -20.17
CA LYS A 79 -13.23 -2.38 -20.42
C LYS A 79 -13.97 -1.81 -19.22
N ALA A 80 -13.65 -2.27 -18.00
CA ALA A 80 -14.26 -1.71 -16.80
C ALA A 80 -13.92 -0.22 -16.61
N TRP A 81 -12.71 0.21 -16.98
CA TRP A 81 -12.37 1.64 -17.02
C TRP A 81 -13.05 2.41 -18.16
N GLU A 82 -13.33 1.75 -19.29
CA GLU A 82 -14.19 2.32 -20.35
C GLU A 82 -15.61 2.54 -19.82
N ASP A 83 -16.19 1.56 -19.12
CA ASP A 83 -17.53 1.67 -18.53
C ASP A 83 -17.59 2.82 -17.49
N VAL A 84 -16.55 2.98 -16.65
CA VAL A 84 -16.40 4.13 -15.73
C VAL A 84 -16.35 5.45 -16.51
N ALA A 85 -15.55 5.52 -17.57
CA ALA A 85 -15.36 6.72 -18.36
C ALA A 85 -16.67 7.15 -19.06
N SER A 86 -17.35 6.18 -19.71
CA SER A 86 -18.65 6.40 -20.35
C SER A 86 -19.69 6.88 -19.35
N SER A 87 -19.86 6.18 -18.22
CA SER A 87 -20.88 6.56 -17.25
C SER A 87 -20.57 7.90 -16.57
N THR A 88 -19.29 8.21 -16.31
CA THR A 88 -18.91 9.54 -15.79
C THR A 88 -19.22 10.64 -16.80
N SER A 89 -18.96 10.42 -18.09
CA SER A 89 -19.27 11.40 -19.15
C SER A 89 -20.77 11.66 -19.35
N GLU A 90 -21.62 10.72 -18.93
CA GLU A 90 -23.08 10.85 -19.02
C GLU A 90 -23.70 11.69 -17.89
N LEU A 91 -22.95 12.00 -16.83
CA LEU A 91 -23.45 12.86 -15.74
C LEU A 91 -23.56 14.31 -16.22
N SER A 92 -24.60 15.02 -15.77
CA SER A 92 -24.89 16.41 -16.20
C SER A 92 -23.71 17.36 -16.00
N VAL A 93 -22.98 17.21 -14.90
CA VAL A 93 -21.80 18.03 -14.53
C VAL A 93 -20.68 17.94 -15.58
N PHE A 94 -20.62 16.84 -16.31
CA PHE A 94 -19.55 16.52 -17.25
C PHE A 94 -19.97 16.65 -18.72
N LYS A 95 -21.27 16.55 -19.02
CA LYS A 95 -21.84 16.65 -20.37
C LYS A 95 -21.51 17.96 -21.08
N ASP A 96 -21.52 19.07 -20.36
CA ASP A 96 -21.34 20.41 -20.95
C ASP A 96 -19.90 20.67 -21.42
N ARG A 97 -18.93 19.83 -21.03
CA ARG A 97 -17.52 20.02 -21.36
C ARG A 97 -17.12 19.46 -22.73
N ASN A 98 -17.98 18.69 -23.41
CA ASN A 98 -17.74 18.09 -24.73
C ASN A 98 -16.34 17.45 -24.90
N ILE A 99 -15.81 16.85 -23.84
CA ILE A 99 -14.50 16.18 -23.82
C ILE A 99 -14.74 14.71 -23.50
N ALA A 100 -14.26 13.83 -24.37
CA ALA A 100 -14.34 12.39 -24.16
C ALA A 100 -13.38 11.97 -23.03
N LEU A 101 -13.93 11.37 -21.98
CA LEU A 101 -13.13 10.84 -20.90
C LEU A 101 -12.45 9.55 -21.34
N THR A 102 -11.11 9.50 -21.29
CA THR A 102 -10.39 8.29 -21.66
C THR A 102 -10.27 7.34 -20.46
N PRO A 103 -10.26 6.01 -20.68
CA PRO A 103 -10.11 5.02 -19.61
C PRO A 103 -8.81 5.21 -18.81
N ASP A 104 -7.72 5.51 -19.52
CA ASP A 104 -6.39 5.73 -18.92
C ASP A 104 -6.35 6.99 -18.05
N TYR A 105 -7.07 8.04 -18.45
CA TYR A 105 -7.21 9.25 -17.63
C TYR A 105 -7.94 8.92 -16.33
N CYS A 106 -9.08 8.23 -16.41
CA CYS A 106 -9.86 7.83 -15.23
C CYS A 106 -9.00 7.01 -14.25
N ARG A 107 -8.29 6.01 -14.77
CA ARG A 107 -7.38 5.19 -13.97
C ARG A 107 -6.29 6.01 -13.30
N THR A 108 -5.59 6.85 -14.06
CA THR A 108 -4.49 7.67 -13.56
C THR A 108 -4.98 8.68 -12.52
N LYS A 109 -6.14 9.29 -12.77
CA LYS A 109 -6.76 10.24 -11.85
C LYS A 109 -7.15 9.56 -10.54
N PHE A 110 -7.79 8.39 -10.59
CA PHE A 110 -8.12 7.59 -9.41
C PHE A 110 -6.88 7.27 -8.58
N LEU A 111 -5.85 6.67 -9.19
CA LEU A 111 -4.63 6.29 -8.49
C LEU A 111 -3.93 7.49 -7.85
N ARG A 112 -3.90 8.64 -8.53
CA ARG A 112 -3.33 9.88 -7.97
C ARG A 112 -4.11 10.38 -6.77
N MET A 113 -5.43 10.24 -6.75
CA MET A 113 -6.25 10.64 -5.59
C MET A 113 -6.02 9.72 -4.40
N ILE A 114 -5.92 8.41 -4.62
CA ILE A 114 -5.57 7.44 -3.56
C ILE A 114 -4.16 7.74 -3.00
N GLU A 115 -3.16 7.95 -3.87
CA GLU A 115 -1.80 8.28 -3.43
C GLU A 115 -1.74 9.59 -2.64
N LYS A 116 -2.51 10.60 -3.07
CA LYS A 116 -2.63 11.87 -2.36
C LYS A 116 -3.28 11.67 -0.99
N TRP A 117 -4.36 10.91 -0.92
CA TRP A 117 -5.07 10.59 0.32
C TRP A 117 -4.19 9.85 1.31
N GLU A 118 -3.47 8.82 0.87
CA GLU A 118 -2.55 8.06 1.73
C GLU A 118 -1.45 8.96 2.30
N LYS A 119 -0.92 9.90 1.49
CA LYS A 119 0.08 10.87 1.97
C LYS A 119 -0.49 11.86 2.98
N GLU A 120 -1.71 12.35 2.74
CA GLU A 120 -2.40 13.27 3.65
C GLU A 120 -2.88 12.57 4.93
N ASP A 121 -3.22 11.28 4.90
CA ASP A 121 -3.57 10.51 6.11
C ASP A 121 -2.32 10.18 6.96
N THR A 122 -1.14 10.06 6.34
CA THR A 122 0.14 9.92 7.05
C THR A 122 0.72 11.24 7.60
N ALA A 123 0.19 12.38 7.16
CA ALA A 123 0.54 13.70 7.68
C ALA A 123 -0.59 14.16 8.60
N ASP A 124 -0.38 14.09 9.92
CA ASP A 124 -1.39 14.28 10.99
C ASP A 124 -2.13 15.65 11.04
N ASP A 125 -2.19 16.42 9.95
CA ASP A 125 -2.82 17.74 9.87
C ASP A 125 -4.24 17.65 9.28
N LYS A 126 -5.20 17.08 10.03
CA LYS A 126 -6.64 17.26 9.75
C LYS A 126 -7.16 18.53 10.42
N GLU A 127 -6.60 19.67 10.00
CA GLU A 127 -7.19 21.00 10.25
C GLU A 127 -7.90 21.46 8.97
N SER A 128 -9.13 21.00 8.75
CA SER A 128 -10.01 21.65 7.77
C SER A 128 -11.48 21.42 8.14
N GLY A 129 -12.11 22.48 8.61
CA GLY A 129 -13.54 22.53 8.81
C GLY A 129 -14.29 22.64 7.48
N GLY A 130 -15.24 21.72 7.28
CA GLY A 130 -16.59 22.09 6.84
C GLY A 130 -16.82 22.29 5.34
N SER A 131 -16.77 21.20 4.57
CA SER A 131 -17.68 21.05 3.42
C SER A 131 -18.20 19.62 3.40
N SER A 132 -19.52 19.44 3.32
CA SER A 132 -20.15 18.09 3.26
C SER A 132 -19.56 17.24 2.14
N ASP A 133 -19.25 17.85 0.99
CA ASP A 133 -18.64 17.15 -0.15
C ASP A 133 -17.22 16.64 0.15
N PHE A 134 -16.52 17.30 1.08
CA PHE A 134 -15.18 16.90 1.48
C PHE A 134 -15.23 15.69 2.42
N GLU A 135 -16.15 15.66 3.38
CA GLU A 135 -16.39 14.46 4.20
C GLU A 135 -16.77 13.26 3.34
N ASP A 136 -17.71 13.43 2.41
CA ASP A 136 -18.10 12.38 1.45
C ASP A 136 -16.91 11.90 0.61
N LEU A 137 -16.03 12.82 0.20
CA LEU A 137 -14.82 12.48 -0.55
C LEU A 137 -13.84 11.65 0.29
N GLN A 138 -13.61 12.04 1.54
CA GLN A 138 -12.73 11.34 2.45
C GLN A 138 -13.24 9.93 2.78
N GLU A 139 -14.55 9.80 3.04
CA GLU A 139 -15.18 8.50 3.29
C GLU A 139 -15.04 7.57 2.09
N LEU A 140 -15.35 8.05 0.88
CA LEU A 140 -15.23 7.27 -0.35
C LEU A 140 -13.78 6.87 -0.64
N LEU A 141 -12.81 7.77 -0.45
CA LEU A 141 -11.39 7.45 -0.66
C LEU A 141 -10.90 6.40 0.34
N THR A 142 -11.31 6.48 1.60
CA THR A 142 -10.99 5.49 2.64
C THR A 142 -11.60 4.12 2.33
N GLN A 143 -12.86 4.09 1.90
CA GLN A 143 -13.53 2.85 1.53
C GLN A 143 -12.87 2.20 0.29
N LEU A 144 -12.58 3.00 -0.73
CA LEU A 144 -12.00 2.52 -1.98
C LEU A 144 -10.54 2.11 -1.84
N SER A 145 -9.75 2.81 -1.02
CA SER A 145 -8.37 2.40 -0.71
C SER A 145 -8.37 1.04 0.01
N GLY A 146 -9.25 0.85 1.00
CA GLY A 146 -9.44 -0.43 1.69
C GLY A 146 -9.75 -1.58 0.73
N LYS A 147 -10.77 -1.41 -0.14
CA LYS A 147 -11.13 -2.42 -1.16
C LYS A 147 -9.97 -2.72 -2.12
N LEU A 148 -9.20 -1.70 -2.51
CA LEU A 148 -8.06 -1.87 -3.41
C LEU A 148 -6.93 -2.68 -2.75
N GLU A 149 -6.63 -2.42 -1.48
CA GLU A 149 -5.62 -3.17 -0.72
C GLU A 149 -6.06 -4.60 -0.43
N GLU A 150 -7.32 -4.82 -0.05
CA GLU A 150 -7.90 -6.16 0.10
C GLU A 150 -7.78 -6.96 -1.21
N PHE A 151 -8.05 -6.33 -2.35
CA PHE A 151 -7.91 -6.97 -3.65
C PHE A 151 -6.43 -7.31 -3.96
N LYS A 152 -5.49 -6.40 -3.67
CA LYS A 152 -4.05 -6.65 -3.85
C LYS A 152 -3.58 -7.82 -2.97
N LEU A 153 -4.00 -7.86 -1.71
CA LEU A 153 -3.71 -8.95 -0.77
C LEU A 153 -4.27 -10.28 -1.28
N ALA A 154 -5.57 -10.32 -1.63
CA ALA A 154 -6.21 -11.51 -2.17
C ALA A 154 -5.56 -12.01 -3.46
N LYS A 155 -5.11 -11.10 -4.33
CA LYS A 155 -4.36 -11.46 -5.54
C LYS A 155 -2.96 -12.01 -5.21
N GLY A 156 -2.27 -11.43 -4.23
CA GLY A 156 -0.99 -11.93 -3.74
C GLY A 156 -1.10 -13.36 -3.21
N GLU A 157 -2.12 -13.64 -2.39
CA GLU A 157 -2.39 -14.98 -1.87
C GLU A 157 -2.65 -16.01 -2.98
N LYS A 158 -3.46 -15.66 -3.98
CA LYS A 158 -3.74 -16.55 -5.12
C LYS A 158 -2.47 -16.88 -5.92
N VAL A 159 -1.58 -15.90 -6.08
CA VAL A 159 -0.31 -16.11 -6.77
C VAL A 159 0.61 -17.04 -5.97
N GLU A 160 0.73 -16.85 -4.66
CA GLU A 160 1.54 -17.71 -3.79
C GLU A 160 0.97 -19.13 -3.67
N GLN A 161 -0.35 -19.29 -3.57
CA GLN A 161 -1.01 -20.60 -3.65
C GLN A 161 -0.76 -21.28 -5.01
N GLY A 162 -0.77 -20.51 -6.10
CA GLY A 162 -0.42 -21.00 -7.43
C GLY A 162 1.04 -21.49 -7.53
N LYS A 163 1.99 -20.73 -6.99
CA LYS A 163 3.42 -21.10 -6.96
C LYS A 163 3.66 -22.35 -6.12
N THR A 164 3.09 -22.41 -4.92
CA THR A 164 3.22 -23.57 -4.02
C THR A 164 2.58 -24.83 -4.61
N LYS A 165 1.43 -24.71 -5.28
CA LYS A 165 0.80 -25.83 -6.01
C LYS A 165 1.70 -26.33 -7.14
N LYS A 166 2.24 -25.43 -7.97
CA LYS A 166 3.18 -25.81 -9.05
C LYS A 166 4.47 -26.42 -8.51
N ALA A 167 4.99 -25.93 -7.38
CA ALA A 167 6.16 -26.50 -6.72
C ALA A 167 5.91 -27.93 -6.21
N LYS A 168 4.76 -28.14 -5.55
CA LYS A 168 4.33 -29.48 -5.09
C LYS A 168 4.10 -30.44 -6.26
N GLU A 169 3.52 -29.98 -7.36
CA GLU A 169 3.33 -30.78 -8.58
C GLU A 169 4.68 -31.15 -9.23
N LYS A 170 5.63 -30.21 -9.28
CA LYS A 170 6.99 -30.48 -9.77
C LYS A 170 7.73 -31.47 -8.87
N GLN A 171 7.58 -31.36 -7.55
CA GLN A 171 8.17 -32.27 -6.57
C GLN A 171 7.56 -33.67 -6.66
N ALA A 172 6.23 -33.78 -6.76
CA ALA A 172 5.53 -35.05 -6.96
C ALA A 172 5.95 -35.72 -8.28
N GLY A 173 6.03 -34.94 -9.37
CA GLY A 173 6.54 -35.43 -10.65
C GLY A 173 8.00 -35.90 -10.58
N ALA A 174 8.85 -35.22 -9.79
CA ALA A 174 10.23 -35.64 -9.56
C ALA A 174 10.30 -36.94 -8.76
N PHE A 175 9.46 -37.09 -7.73
CA PHE A 175 9.38 -38.32 -6.92
C PHE A 175 8.93 -39.53 -7.75
N VAL A 176 7.91 -39.39 -8.61
CA VAL A 176 7.46 -40.47 -9.50
C VAL A 176 8.56 -40.88 -10.48
N ARG A 177 9.31 -39.92 -11.03
CA ARG A 177 10.47 -40.22 -11.90
C ARG A 177 11.58 -40.95 -11.14
N ALA A 178 11.88 -40.56 -9.89
CA ALA A 178 12.88 -41.23 -9.08
C ALA A 178 12.49 -42.68 -8.73
N GLN A 179 11.25 -42.91 -8.31
CA GLN A 179 10.71 -44.25 -8.04
C GLN A 179 10.73 -45.17 -9.28
N ALA A 180 10.37 -44.64 -10.46
CA ALA A 180 10.43 -45.39 -11.72
C ALA A 180 11.86 -45.79 -12.14
N MET A 181 12.88 -45.05 -11.70
CA MET A 181 14.29 -45.36 -11.97
C MET A 181 14.86 -46.41 -11.00
N ILE A 182 14.34 -46.50 -9.77
CA ILE A 182 14.75 -47.51 -8.78
C ILE A 182 14.30 -48.92 -9.22
N GLY A 183 13.10 -49.05 -9.80
CA GLY A 183 12.58 -50.33 -10.31
C GLY A 183 13.33 -50.92 -11.51
N LYS A 184 14.30 -50.20 -12.09
CA LYS A 184 15.14 -50.69 -13.20
C LYS A 184 16.53 -51.18 -12.76
N ARG A 185 16.90 -51.06 -11.47
CA ARG A 185 18.24 -51.41 -10.96
C ARG A 185 18.33 -52.76 -10.24
N THR A 186 17.24 -53.48 -10.01
CA THR A 186 17.27 -54.80 -9.34
C THR A 186 17.19 -55.99 -10.28
N ARG A 187 18.00 -56.00 -11.35
CA ARG A 187 18.29 -57.23 -12.11
C ARG A 187 19.69 -57.20 -12.71
N VAL A 188 20.72 -57.12 -11.87
CA VAL A 188 22.08 -57.68 -12.06
C VAL A 188 22.66 -57.72 -10.62
N GLU A 189 22.59 -58.88 -9.96
CA GLU A 189 23.72 -59.78 -9.62
C GLU A 189 24.74 -59.20 -8.62
N ASP A 190 25.16 -60.11 -7.74
CA ASP A 190 26.24 -60.04 -6.76
C ASP A 190 27.40 -59.11 -7.11
N VAL A 191 27.93 -58.41 -6.10
CA VAL A 191 29.35 -58.40 -5.71
C VAL A 191 29.48 -57.52 -4.44
N GLU A 192 29.97 -58.15 -3.37
CA GLU A 192 30.60 -57.49 -2.23
C GLU A 192 31.81 -56.70 -2.72
N ASP A 193 31.87 -55.39 -2.50
CA ASP A 193 33.03 -54.74 -1.86
C ASP A 193 32.99 -53.20 -1.97
N ALA A 194 33.40 -52.61 -0.85
CA ALA A 194 34.25 -51.44 -0.75
C ALA A 194 33.83 -50.06 -1.30
N PHE A 195 33.98 -49.09 -0.38
CA PHE A 195 34.77 -47.87 -0.52
C PHE A 195 34.03 -46.53 -0.79
N VAL A 196 34.06 -45.69 0.27
CA VAL A 196 34.49 -44.27 0.34
C VAL A 196 33.73 -43.28 -0.55
N ASP A 197 32.87 -42.43 0.03
CA ASP A 197 33.16 -41.10 0.58
C ASP A 197 33.45 -40.02 -0.49
N VAL A 198 32.94 -38.82 -0.22
CA VAL A 198 33.43 -37.51 -0.72
C VAL A 198 32.98 -37.03 -2.12
N VAL A 199 32.09 -36.01 -2.06
CA VAL A 199 32.13 -34.69 -2.75
C VAL A 199 31.87 -34.69 -4.27
N ASP A 200 30.73 -34.12 -4.67
CA ASP A 200 30.63 -32.78 -5.28
C ASP A 200 31.57 -32.61 -6.48
N ASP A 201 31.03 -32.63 -7.69
CA ASP A 201 31.21 -31.50 -8.59
C ASP A 201 30.41 -31.64 -9.89
N THR A 202 30.06 -30.48 -10.43
CA THR A 202 29.83 -30.20 -11.86
C THR A 202 28.61 -30.77 -12.57
N LEU A 203 27.59 -29.91 -12.59
CA LEU A 203 26.99 -29.39 -13.83
C LEU A 203 27.84 -29.65 -15.09
N ASP A 204 27.32 -30.42 -16.04
CA ASP A 204 27.12 -29.94 -17.41
C ASP A 204 26.24 -30.92 -18.22
N LEU A 205 25.81 -30.45 -19.39
CA LEU A 205 25.29 -31.20 -20.54
C LEU A 205 23.77 -31.19 -20.79
N THR A 206 23.39 -30.13 -21.52
CA THR A 206 22.86 -30.23 -22.88
C THR A 206 21.67 -31.16 -23.14
N GLY A 207 20.55 -30.52 -23.48
CA GLY A 207 19.86 -30.72 -24.76
C GLY A 207 19.50 -32.15 -25.18
N THR A 208 18.22 -32.48 -25.13
CA THR A 208 17.63 -33.34 -26.17
C THR A 208 16.15 -32.99 -26.34
N ALA A 209 15.82 -32.43 -27.50
CA ALA A 209 14.49 -32.40 -28.04
C ALA A 209 14.08 -33.83 -28.44
N LEU A 210 12.85 -34.26 -28.16
CA LEU A 210 11.91 -34.82 -29.15
C LEU A 210 10.66 -35.43 -28.51
N ALA A 211 9.59 -35.36 -29.31
CA ALA A 211 8.50 -36.31 -29.47
C ALA A 211 7.18 -36.02 -28.74
N THR A 212 6.35 -35.25 -29.45
CA THR A 212 4.90 -35.38 -29.53
C THR A 212 4.51 -36.79 -30.00
N PRO A 213 3.54 -37.48 -29.36
CA PRO A 213 2.81 -38.55 -30.01
C PRO A 213 1.43 -38.08 -30.53
N GLN A 214 1.21 -38.44 -31.78
CA GLN A 214 -0.01 -38.28 -32.58
C GLN A 214 -1.21 -39.07 -32.02
N SER A 215 -2.39 -38.45 -32.19
CA SER A 215 -3.64 -39.03 -32.71
C SER A 215 -3.86 -40.55 -32.55
N GLY A 216 -4.82 -40.90 -31.71
CA GLY A 216 -5.52 -42.19 -31.75
C GLY A 216 -7.03 -42.01 -31.59
N LYS A 217 -7.77 -41.97 -32.70
CA LYS A 217 -9.24 -42.10 -32.75
C LYS A 217 -9.64 -43.46 -32.15
N LYS A 218 -10.38 -43.47 -31.04
CA LYS A 218 -11.13 -44.64 -30.55
C LYS A 218 -12.62 -44.28 -30.50
N GLY A 219 -13.44 -45.12 -31.13
CA GLY A 219 -14.87 -44.91 -31.33
C GLY A 219 -15.70 -44.96 -30.04
N PRO A 220 -16.99 -44.60 -30.12
CA PRO A 220 -17.88 -44.52 -28.98
C PRO A 220 -18.20 -45.94 -28.46
N LYS A 221 -17.79 -46.23 -27.23
CA LYS A 221 -18.25 -47.41 -26.48
C LYS A 221 -19.55 -47.07 -25.77
N SER A 222 -20.44 -48.04 -25.78
CA SER A 222 -21.74 -48.10 -25.13
C SER A 222 -21.73 -47.54 -23.71
N VAL A 223 -22.72 -46.68 -23.44
CA VAL A 223 -23.03 -46.09 -22.14
C VAL A 223 -23.58 -47.21 -21.24
N GLU A 224 -22.74 -47.69 -20.31
CA GLU A 224 -23.23 -48.41 -19.14
C GLU A 224 -23.94 -47.42 -18.21
N HIS A 225 -25.10 -47.85 -17.70
CA HIS A 225 -25.95 -47.06 -16.81
C HIS A 225 -25.25 -46.94 -15.45
N VAL A 226 -24.52 -45.83 -15.25
CA VAL A 226 -23.86 -45.52 -13.97
C VAL A 226 -24.93 -45.23 -12.93
N ASP A 227 -24.93 -46.00 -11.85
CA ASP A 227 -25.88 -45.88 -10.75
C ASP A 227 -25.69 -44.53 -10.04
N LEU A 228 -26.63 -43.59 -10.30
CA LEU A 228 -26.54 -42.18 -9.90
C LEU A 228 -26.36 -42.03 -8.38
N VAL A 229 -26.90 -42.97 -7.60
CA VAL A 229 -26.85 -42.96 -6.13
C VAL A 229 -25.43 -43.18 -5.61
N SER A 230 -24.64 -44.07 -6.24
CA SER A 230 -23.25 -44.31 -5.86
C SER A 230 -22.33 -43.14 -6.26
N CYS A 231 -22.67 -42.42 -7.34
CA CYS A 231 -21.91 -41.26 -7.80
C CYS A 231 -22.09 -40.04 -6.85
N LEU A 232 -23.31 -39.83 -6.34
CA LEU A 232 -23.60 -38.80 -5.34
C LEU A 232 -22.91 -39.08 -3.99
N GLY A 233 -22.84 -40.33 -3.55
CA GLY A 233 -22.14 -40.71 -2.32
C GLY A 233 -20.64 -40.39 -2.36
N GLY A 234 -19.96 -40.73 -3.47
CA GLY A 234 -18.54 -40.43 -3.66
C GLY A 234 -18.26 -38.92 -3.72
N TYR A 235 -19.17 -38.14 -4.33
CA TYR A 235 -19.05 -36.69 -4.38
C TYR A 235 -19.14 -36.02 -3.00
N MET A 236 -20.09 -36.45 -2.15
CA MET A 236 -20.20 -35.91 -0.79
C MET A 236 -18.98 -36.26 0.06
N GLN A 237 -18.44 -37.48 -0.07
CA GLN A 237 -17.27 -37.91 0.69
C GLN A 237 -15.99 -37.19 0.24
N ALA A 238 -15.85 -36.90 -1.06
CA ALA A 238 -14.76 -36.09 -1.59
C ALA A 238 -14.85 -34.61 -1.14
N MET A 239 -16.05 -34.04 -1.10
CA MET A 239 -16.30 -32.69 -0.58
C MET A 239 -15.94 -32.59 0.91
N GLU A 240 -16.31 -33.60 1.70
CA GLU A 240 -15.98 -33.64 3.12
C GLU A 240 -14.46 -33.77 3.37
N ALA A 241 -13.77 -34.61 2.58
CA ALA A 241 -12.31 -34.72 2.65
C ALA A 241 -11.61 -33.40 2.28
N ALA A 242 -12.06 -32.74 1.21
CA ALA A 242 -11.54 -31.44 0.80
C ALA A 242 -11.79 -30.34 1.85
N SER A 243 -12.94 -30.39 2.52
CA SER A 243 -13.27 -29.46 3.61
C SER A 243 -12.35 -29.66 4.83
N LYS A 244 -12.08 -30.91 5.22
CA LYS A 244 -11.14 -31.23 6.33
C LYS A 244 -9.71 -30.81 6.02
N ASP A 245 -9.26 -31.00 4.77
CA ASP A 245 -7.93 -30.57 4.36
C ASP A 245 -7.80 -29.04 4.31
N LYS A 246 -8.86 -28.35 3.89
CA LYS A 246 -8.91 -26.89 3.96
C LYS A 246 -8.81 -26.41 5.40
N LEU A 247 -9.56 -27.02 6.32
CA LEU A 247 -9.53 -26.68 7.75
C LEU A 247 -8.12 -26.85 8.35
N ARG A 248 -7.43 -27.94 8.01
CA ARG A 248 -6.04 -28.20 8.45
C ARG A 248 -5.04 -27.19 7.89
N LEU A 249 -5.27 -26.68 6.68
CA LEU A 249 -4.42 -25.62 6.11
C LEU A 249 -4.67 -24.29 6.80
N ASP A 250 -5.94 -23.97 7.10
CA ASP A 250 -6.32 -22.76 7.81
C ASP A 250 -5.76 -22.77 9.26
N GLU A 251 -5.80 -23.90 9.96
CA GLU A 251 -5.15 -24.07 11.27
C GLU A 251 -3.63 -23.84 11.21
N ARG A 252 -2.95 -24.40 10.20
CA ARG A 252 -1.50 -24.16 10.03
C ARG A 252 -1.20 -22.70 9.70
N ARG A 253 -2.07 -22.04 8.93
CA ARG A 253 -1.94 -20.63 8.59
C ARG A 253 -2.08 -19.77 9.84
N LEU A 254 -3.13 -20.00 10.64
CA LEU A 254 -3.33 -19.35 11.93
C LEU A 254 -2.11 -19.52 12.85
N GLY A 255 -1.56 -20.73 12.95
CA GLY A 255 -0.37 -20.97 13.78
C GLY A 255 0.91 -20.27 13.28
N LEU A 256 1.02 -19.98 11.99
CA LEU A 256 2.13 -19.18 11.45
C LEU A 256 1.92 -17.68 11.73
N ASP A 257 0.69 -17.20 11.61
CA ASP A 257 0.34 -15.82 11.89
C ASP A 257 0.50 -15.51 13.39
N GLU A 258 0.08 -16.41 14.29
CA GLU A 258 0.34 -16.31 15.73
C GLU A 258 1.84 -16.22 16.06
N ARG A 259 2.67 -17.06 15.42
CA ARG A 259 4.13 -17.00 15.59
C ARG A 259 4.72 -15.70 15.08
N ARG A 260 4.19 -15.17 13.97
CA ARG A 260 4.64 -13.90 13.41
C ARG A 260 4.32 -12.75 14.36
N ILE A 261 3.10 -12.72 14.90
CA ILE A 261 2.68 -11.73 15.91
C ILE A 261 3.57 -11.82 17.14
N ALA A 262 3.84 -13.02 17.67
CA ALA A 262 4.70 -13.20 18.83
C ALA A 262 6.14 -12.69 18.62
N ILE A 263 6.69 -12.87 17.42
CA ILE A 263 8.03 -12.34 17.07
C ILE A 263 8.01 -10.81 17.00
N GLU A 264 6.93 -10.22 16.46
CA GLU A 264 6.77 -8.78 16.36
C GLU A 264 6.57 -8.12 17.74
N GLU A 265 5.78 -8.75 18.62
CA GLU A 265 5.63 -8.35 20.02
C GLU A 265 6.96 -8.41 20.79
N GLU A 266 7.74 -9.48 20.64
CA GLU A 266 9.04 -9.55 21.32
C GLU A 266 10.03 -8.51 20.76
N LYS A 267 9.99 -8.25 19.45
CA LYS A 267 10.82 -7.21 18.83
C LYS A 267 10.48 -5.82 19.36
N THR A 268 9.19 -5.48 19.46
CA THR A 268 8.76 -4.18 20.01
C THR A 268 9.09 -4.06 21.49
N ARG A 269 8.97 -5.16 22.25
CA ARG A 269 9.40 -5.20 23.65
C ARG A 269 10.90 -4.98 23.81
N GLN A 270 11.71 -5.59 22.95
CA GLN A 270 13.16 -5.39 22.95
C GLN A 270 13.51 -3.94 22.59
N GLU A 271 12.87 -3.38 21.56
CA GLU A 271 13.07 -1.99 21.17
C GLU A 271 12.68 -1.00 22.29
N GLN A 272 11.62 -1.29 23.04
CA GLN A 272 11.26 -0.49 24.23
C GLN A 272 12.32 -0.57 25.33
N LYS A 273 12.87 -1.75 25.60
CA LYS A 273 13.98 -1.93 26.57
C LYS A 273 15.21 -1.17 26.13
N ASP A 274 15.59 -1.27 24.86
CA ASP A 274 16.75 -0.58 24.31
C ASP A 274 16.55 0.95 24.39
N ARG A 275 15.37 1.47 24.02
CA ARG A 275 15.02 2.89 24.18
C ARG A 275 15.04 3.36 25.63
N GLN A 276 14.66 2.50 26.58
CA GLN A 276 14.71 2.83 28.00
C GLN A 276 16.16 2.90 28.50
N LEU A 277 16.98 1.91 28.17
CA LEU A 277 18.40 1.88 28.50
C LEU A 277 19.12 3.11 27.94
N ASP A 278 18.85 3.46 26.69
CA ASP A 278 19.35 4.68 26.03
C ASP A 278 18.99 5.97 26.80
N ARG A 279 17.78 6.04 27.36
CA ARG A 279 17.34 7.20 28.16
C ARG A 279 18.05 7.23 29.51
N GLU A 280 18.19 6.08 30.15
CA GLU A 280 18.88 5.93 31.43
C GLU A 280 20.38 6.28 31.30
N GLU A 281 21.04 5.85 30.22
CA GLU A 281 22.44 6.20 29.94
C GLU A 281 22.60 7.70 29.71
N ARG A 282 21.72 8.31 28.90
CA ARG A 282 21.73 9.78 28.71
C ARG A 282 21.50 10.52 30.03
N ALA A 283 20.57 10.05 30.87
CA ALA A 283 20.30 10.66 32.17
C ALA A 283 21.48 10.51 33.15
N ALA A 284 22.14 9.35 33.17
CA ALA A 284 23.33 9.12 33.98
C ALA A 284 24.50 10.01 33.53
N ASN A 285 24.69 10.17 32.21
CA ASN A 285 25.73 11.03 31.66
C ASN A 285 25.46 12.51 31.97
N THR A 286 24.22 12.99 31.86
CA THR A 286 23.88 14.36 32.26
C THR A 286 24.04 14.60 33.76
N ALA A 287 23.70 13.63 34.60
CA ALA A 287 23.94 13.70 36.05
C ALA A 287 25.44 13.79 36.37
N LEU A 288 26.28 12.98 35.73
CA LEU A 288 27.74 13.02 35.90
C LEU A 288 28.32 14.38 35.49
N MET A 289 27.89 14.93 34.34
CA MET A 289 28.30 16.28 33.92
C MET A 289 27.86 17.35 34.93
N HIS A 290 26.65 17.24 35.47
CA HIS A 290 26.16 18.16 36.48
C HIS A 290 26.99 18.11 37.77
N ASP A 291 27.32 16.92 38.26
CA ASP A 291 28.12 16.73 39.48
C ASP A 291 29.56 17.22 39.29
N THR A 292 30.17 16.96 38.14
CA THR A 292 31.51 17.48 37.81
C THR A 292 31.53 19.00 37.73
N MET A 293 30.53 19.62 37.10
CA MET A 293 30.38 21.09 37.08
C MET A 293 30.21 21.66 38.49
N LYS A 294 29.41 21.00 39.34
CA LYS A 294 29.20 21.41 40.73
C LYS A 294 30.49 21.33 41.55
N ALA A 295 31.27 20.26 41.40
CA ALA A 295 32.56 20.10 42.06
C ALA A 295 33.58 21.16 41.62
N LEU A 296 33.62 21.49 40.32
CA LEU A 296 34.45 22.56 39.78
C LEU A 296 34.09 23.92 40.41
N LEU A 297 32.80 24.24 40.47
CA LEU A 297 32.33 25.48 41.09
C LEU A 297 32.65 25.56 42.59
N GLU A 298 32.51 24.46 43.34
CA GLU A 298 32.89 24.45 44.76
C GLU A 298 34.40 24.64 44.94
N THR A 299 35.21 24.00 44.10
CA THR A 299 36.67 24.18 44.09
C THR A 299 37.05 25.64 43.84
N GLN A 300 36.41 26.29 42.86
CA GLN A 300 36.62 27.72 42.59
C GLN A 300 36.21 28.60 43.78
N ARG A 301 35.08 28.31 44.43
CA ARG A 301 34.66 29.03 45.65
C ARG A 301 35.69 28.89 46.77
N GLU A 302 36.23 27.69 46.98
CA GLU A 302 37.20 27.46 48.05
C GLU A 302 38.55 28.17 47.76
N ILE A 303 38.98 28.20 46.50
CA ILE A 303 40.14 29.00 46.07
C ILE A 303 39.92 30.48 46.39
N MET A 304 38.73 31.02 46.06
CA MET A 304 38.39 32.43 46.35
C MET A 304 38.37 32.71 47.86
N ARG A 305 37.74 31.85 48.67
CA ARG A 305 37.74 31.96 50.14
C ARG A 305 39.15 31.88 50.73
N SER A 306 40.00 30.99 50.22
CA SER A 306 41.39 30.87 50.67
C SER A 306 42.20 32.12 50.35
N ARG A 307 41.98 32.73 49.19
CA ARG A 307 42.63 33.98 48.80
C ARG A 307 42.21 35.14 49.70
N GLU A 308 40.93 35.26 50.01
CA GLU A 308 40.41 36.26 50.96
C GLU A 308 41.03 36.09 52.35
N ARG A 309 41.06 34.86 52.89
CA ARG A 309 41.69 34.57 54.18
C ARG A 309 43.19 34.89 54.23
N SER A 310 43.89 34.84 53.09
CA SER A 310 45.32 35.17 53.04
C SER A 310 45.63 36.67 52.99
N MET A 311 44.63 37.52 52.72
CA MET A 311 44.80 38.98 52.65
C MET A 311 44.56 39.69 53.98
N PHE A 312 43.97 39.01 54.96
CA PHE A 312 43.74 39.51 56.33
C PHE A 312 44.75 38.91 57.30
#